data_AF-A0A0J9VNK1-F1
#
_entry.id   AF-A0A0J9VNK1-F1
#
_cell.length_a   1.000
_cell.length_b   1.000
_cell.length_c   1.000
_cell.angle_alpha   90.00
_cell.angle_beta   90.00
_cell.angle_gamma   90.00
#
_symmetry.space_group_name_H-M   'P 1'
#
loop_
_entity.id
_entity.type
_entity.pdbx_description
1 polymer ?
#
loop_
_entity_poly.entity_id
_entity_poly.type
_entity_poly.pdbx_seq_one_letter_code
_entity_poly.pdbx_strand_id
1 'polypeptide(L)'
;MSYSCPQSYTEDSDKNAFLPSCGTDVFKTTHTSWDNINKEYLNHINNINDPILKYISLYFVQYYMDGFKYYRNSDKHYKDAACRYLNWWLQEKKDLFTFGNNCGTKLKLWENKIPTLWNMLKSDYTIFENKNKKPWCNNSELIILTKLPPGVTLTNCEESISQETYSEATLPKEITKDCICPEYEVPVCPQITDNTPDIQTTRKIAVTSGLTTAGTVGTLLLLYKVINKQ
;
A
#
# COMPACT_ATOMS: atom_id res chain seq x y z
N MET A 1 -24.35 9.96 -14.71
CA MET A 1 -24.73 8.73 -13.98
C MET A 1 -23.55 8.33 -13.11
N SER A 2 -23.75 8.21 -11.79
CA SER A 2 -22.71 7.68 -10.90
C SER A 2 -22.62 6.18 -11.14
N TYR A 3 -21.49 5.69 -11.64
CA TYR A 3 -21.27 4.25 -11.79
C TYR A 3 -20.93 3.68 -10.41
N SER A 4 -21.84 2.91 -9.82
CA SER A 4 -21.60 2.18 -8.57
C SER A 4 -20.82 0.90 -8.84
N CYS A 5 -19.89 0.57 -7.95
CA CYS A 5 -19.18 -0.70 -8.00
C CYS A 5 -20.11 -1.89 -7.80
N PRO A 6 -19.84 -3.05 -8.46
CA PRO A 6 -20.56 -4.29 -8.17
C PRO A 6 -20.51 -4.61 -6.68
N GLN A 7 -21.64 -5.08 -6.12
CA GLN A 7 -21.71 -5.40 -4.68
C GLN A 7 -20.81 -6.60 -4.30
N SER A 8 -20.54 -7.48 -5.25
CA SER A 8 -19.67 -8.64 -5.05
C SER A 8 -19.11 -9.13 -6.37
N TYR A 9 -17.95 -9.75 -6.31
CA TYR A 9 -17.35 -10.49 -7.42
C TYR A 9 -17.44 -11.98 -7.12
N THR A 10 -17.88 -12.77 -8.10
CA THR A 10 -17.97 -14.22 -7.97
C THR A 10 -16.85 -14.87 -8.74
N GLU A 11 -16.06 -15.72 -8.09
CA GLU A 11 -14.99 -16.46 -8.75
C GLU A 11 -15.52 -17.22 -9.95
N ASP A 12 -14.75 -17.26 -11.04
CA ASP A 12 -15.10 -17.98 -12.28
C ASP A 12 -16.40 -17.56 -12.97
N SER A 13 -16.95 -16.39 -12.63
CA SER A 13 -18.16 -15.89 -13.26
C SER A 13 -17.91 -15.19 -14.60
N ASP A 14 -18.78 -15.46 -15.56
CA ASP A 14 -18.89 -14.73 -16.83
C ASP A 14 -19.56 -13.36 -16.66
N LYS A 15 -20.24 -13.11 -15.53
CA LYS A 15 -20.99 -11.87 -15.25
C LYS A 15 -20.19 -10.78 -14.57
N ASN A 16 -18.94 -11.03 -14.19
CA ASN A 16 -18.13 -10.02 -13.52
C ASN A 16 -17.80 -8.86 -14.45
N ALA A 17 -18.34 -7.68 -14.11
CA ALA A 17 -18.02 -6.44 -14.79
C ALA A 17 -16.82 -5.76 -14.12
N PHE A 18 -15.83 -5.36 -14.92
CA PHE A 18 -14.72 -4.54 -14.45
C PHE A 18 -14.99 -3.05 -14.71
N LEU A 19 -14.98 -2.26 -13.64
CA LEU A 19 -15.00 -0.81 -13.68
C LEU A 19 -13.68 -0.30 -13.07
N PRO A 20 -12.90 0.56 -13.77
CA PRO A 20 -11.61 1.02 -13.25
C PRO A 20 -11.67 1.67 -11.86
N SER A 21 -12.76 2.38 -11.55
CA SER A 21 -13.01 2.99 -10.23
C SER A 21 -13.18 1.98 -9.10
N CYS A 22 -13.44 0.71 -9.44
CA CYS A 22 -13.68 -0.40 -8.52
C CYS A 22 -12.52 -1.40 -8.52
N GLY A 23 -11.40 -1.05 -9.18
CA GLY A 23 -10.28 -1.97 -9.33
C GLY A 23 -9.76 -2.49 -7.99
N THR A 24 -9.80 -1.67 -6.94
CA THR A 24 -9.35 -2.03 -5.59
C THR A 24 -10.21 -3.08 -4.88
N ASP A 25 -11.43 -3.32 -5.36
CA ASP A 25 -12.31 -4.33 -4.78
C ASP A 25 -11.85 -5.76 -5.12
N VAL A 26 -11.23 -5.92 -6.29
CA VAL A 26 -10.58 -7.17 -6.71
C VAL A 26 -9.08 -7.14 -6.44
N PHE A 27 -8.41 -6.08 -6.87
CA PHE A 27 -6.98 -5.87 -6.68
C PHE A 27 -6.73 -5.13 -5.36
N LYS A 28 -6.89 -5.86 -4.25
CA LYS A 28 -6.87 -5.28 -2.90
C LYS A 28 -5.55 -4.61 -2.57
N THR A 29 -5.62 -3.36 -2.12
CA THR A 29 -4.43 -2.58 -1.72
C THR A 29 -3.75 -3.09 -0.45
N THR A 30 -4.46 -3.90 0.34
CA THR A 30 -3.96 -4.51 1.57
C THR A 30 -4.43 -5.95 1.68
N HIS A 31 -3.51 -6.84 2.04
CA HIS A 31 -3.80 -8.25 2.28
C HIS A 31 -3.55 -8.60 3.75
N THR A 32 -4.56 -9.14 4.43
CA THR A 32 -4.42 -9.78 5.74
C THR A 32 -3.90 -11.21 5.62
N SER A 33 -4.13 -11.83 4.46
CA SER A 33 -3.71 -13.17 4.09
C SER A 33 -3.47 -13.23 2.59
N TRP A 34 -2.59 -14.15 2.18
CA TRP A 34 -2.25 -14.40 0.79
C TRP A 34 -2.89 -15.70 0.33
N ASP A 35 -3.20 -15.80 -0.96
CA ASP A 35 -3.60 -17.07 -1.54
C ASP A 35 -2.45 -18.07 -1.52
N ASN A 36 -2.75 -19.33 -1.85
CA ASN A 36 -1.72 -20.35 -1.99
C ASN A 36 -0.87 -20.07 -3.24
N ILE A 37 0.24 -19.37 -3.04
CA ILE A 37 1.19 -19.01 -4.09
C ILE A 37 2.09 -20.21 -4.43
N ASN A 38 2.25 -20.50 -5.72
CA ASN A 38 3.13 -21.56 -6.20
C ASN A 38 4.56 -21.37 -5.66
N LYS A 39 5.17 -22.46 -5.18
CA LYS A 39 6.55 -22.52 -4.68
C LYS A 39 7.57 -21.95 -5.66
N GLU A 40 7.38 -22.11 -6.96
CA GLU A 40 8.29 -21.57 -7.97
C GLU A 40 8.31 -20.04 -7.96
N TYR A 41 7.13 -19.41 -7.84
CA TYR A 41 7.04 -17.95 -7.71
C TYR A 41 7.66 -17.48 -6.40
N LEU A 42 7.39 -18.17 -5.30
CA LEU A 42 7.99 -17.87 -4.00
C LEU A 42 9.51 -17.96 -4.04
N ASN A 43 10.07 -18.98 -4.72
CA ASN A 43 11.52 -19.08 -4.91
C ASN A 43 12.08 -17.91 -5.70
N HIS A 44 11.43 -17.51 -6.80
CA HIS A 44 11.85 -16.34 -7.57
C HIS A 44 11.81 -15.05 -6.72
N ILE A 45 10.72 -14.84 -5.97
CA ILE A 45 10.53 -13.69 -5.08
C ILE A 45 11.58 -13.68 -3.95
N ASN A 46 11.85 -14.83 -3.34
CA ASN A 46 12.83 -14.94 -2.25
C ASN A 46 14.25 -14.60 -2.70
N ASN A 47 14.59 -14.88 -3.96
CA ASN A 47 15.86 -14.52 -4.60
C ASN A 47 15.98 -13.04 -5.00
N ILE A 48 15.02 -12.19 -4.61
CA ILE A 48 15.10 -10.73 -4.74
C ILE A 48 15.66 -10.18 -3.43
N ASN A 49 16.83 -9.56 -3.45
CA ASN A 49 17.44 -9.01 -2.23
C ASN A 49 16.76 -7.70 -1.79
N ASP A 50 16.27 -6.91 -2.75
CA ASP A 50 15.61 -5.65 -2.46
C ASP A 50 14.23 -5.89 -1.82
N PRO A 51 13.98 -5.40 -0.59
CA PRO A 51 12.73 -5.68 0.12
C PRO A 51 11.52 -5.02 -0.55
N ILE A 52 11.68 -3.85 -1.17
CA ILE A 52 10.59 -3.13 -1.85
C ILE A 52 10.20 -3.91 -3.10
N LEU A 53 11.17 -4.32 -3.91
CA LEU A 53 10.87 -5.11 -5.12
C LEU A 53 10.32 -6.48 -4.79
N LYS A 54 10.79 -7.10 -3.70
CA LYS A 54 10.25 -8.36 -3.19
C LYS A 54 8.76 -8.21 -2.84
N TYR A 55 8.40 -7.14 -2.14
CA TYR A 55 7.02 -6.85 -1.76
C TYR A 55 6.14 -6.54 -2.98
N ILE A 56 6.63 -5.72 -3.92
CA ILE A 56 5.95 -5.45 -5.20
C ILE A 56 5.70 -6.77 -5.95
N SER A 57 6.69 -7.66 -6.01
CA SER A 57 6.58 -8.95 -6.69
C SER A 57 5.52 -9.86 -6.07
N LEU A 58 5.39 -9.85 -4.74
CA LEU A 58 4.36 -10.60 -4.02
C LEU A 58 2.94 -10.11 -4.39
N TYR A 59 2.71 -8.79 -4.34
CA TYR A 59 1.45 -8.20 -4.77
C TYR A 59 1.16 -8.47 -6.24
N PHE A 60 2.18 -8.39 -7.08
CA PHE A 60 2.02 -8.63 -8.52
C PHE A 60 1.51 -10.04 -8.80
N VAL A 61 2.07 -11.06 -8.13
CA VAL A 61 1.60 -12.45 -8.25
C VAL A 61 0.15 -12.56 -7.80
N GLN A 62 -0.18 -12.04 -6.62
CA GLN A 62 -1.53 -12.09 -6.08
C GLN A 62 -2.54 -11.39 -7.01
N TYR A 63 -2.22 -10.19 -7.49
CA TYR A 63 -3.08 -9.45 -8.41
C TYR A 63 -3.27 -10.20 -9.73
N TYR A 64 -2.21 -10.81 -10.25
CA TYR A 64 -2.31 -11.60 -11.47
C TYR A 64 -3.22 -12.82 -11.28
N MET A 65 -3.15 -13.47 -10.12
CA MET A 65 -4.03 -14.57 -9.72
C MET A 65 -5.49 -14.11 -9.56
N ASP A 66 -5.73 -13.03 -8.83
CA ASP A 66 -7.06 -12.46 -8.62
C ASP A 66 -7.72 -12.07 -9.94
N GLY A 67 -6.97 -11.38 -10.80
CA GLY A 67 -7.46 -11.00 -12.12
C GLY A 67 -7.86 -12.20 -12.97
N PHE A 68 -7.08 -13.28 -12.96
CA PHE A 68 -7.46 -14.53 -13.62
C PHE A 68 -8.72 -15.12 -13.00
N LYS A 69 -8.73 -15.27 -11.67
CA LYS A 69 -9.78 -15.91 -10.89
C LYS A 69 -11.14 -15.25 -11.07
N TYR A 70 -11.19 -13.92 -11.15
CA TYR A 70 -12.44 -13.18 -11.29
C TYR A 70 -12.80 -12.84 -12.74
N TYR A 71 -11.84 -12.70 -13.66
CA TYR A 71 -12.13 -12.18 -15.00
C TYR A 71 -11.82 -13.12 -16.18
N ARG A 72 -11.29 -14.34 -15.95
CA ARG A 72 -10.95 -15.26 -17.06
C ARG A 72 -12.15 -15.61 -17.96
N ASN A 73 -13.33 -15.74 -17.36
CA ASN A 73 -14.58 -16.13 -18.02
C ASN A 73 -15.44 -14.92 -18.42
N SER A 74 -15.11 -13.73 -17.93
CA SER A 74 -15.88 -12.51 -18.22
C SER A 74 -15.77 -12.11 -19.68
N ASP A 75 -16.71 -11.27 -20.11
CA ASP A 75 -16.68 -10.64 -21.42
C ASP A 75 -15.32 -10.00 -21.72
N LYS A 76 -14.93 -10.07 -22.99
CA LYS A 76 -13.61 -9.65 -23.45
C LYS A 76 -13.26 -8.22 -23.01
N HIS A 77 -14.19 -7.27 -23.07
CA HIS A 77 -13.92 -5.88 -22.70
C HIS A 77 -13.65 -5.71 -21.20
N TYR A 78 -14.33 -6.47 -20.32
CA TYR A 78 -14.07 -6.42 -18.88
C TYR A 78 -12.74 -7.07 -18.51
N LYS A 79 -12.46 -8.22 -19.11
CA LYS A 79 -11.17 -8.90 -18.96
C LYS A 79 -10.00 -8.04 -19.44
N ASP A 80 -10.11 -7.43 -20.61
CA ASP A 80 -9.10 -6.52 -21.16
C ASP A 80 -8.93 -5.28 -20.26
N ALA A 81 -10.03 -4.77 -19.70
CA ALA A 81 -9.98 -3.63 -18.78
C ALA A 81 -9.30 -3.98 -17.44
N ALA A 82 -9.57 -5.15 -16.86
CA ALA A 82 -8.90 -5.65 -15.66
C ALA A 82 -7.41 -5.89 -15.90
N CYS A 83 -7.04 -6.51 -17.03
CA CYS A 83 -5.64 -6.67 -17.41
C CYS A 83 -4.93 -5.32 -17.62
N ARG A 84 -5.60 -4.34 -18.24
CA ARG A 84 -5.06 -2.99 -18.38
C ARG A 84 -4.84 -2.31 -17.03
N TYR A 85 -5.76 -2.48 -16.08
CA TYR A 85 -5.59 -1.97 -14.73
C TYR A 85 -4.35 -2.56 -14.05
N LEU A 86 -4.14 -3.88 -14.16
CA LEU A 86 -2.94 -4.55 -13.64
C LEU A 86 -1.65 -4.00 -14.26
N ASN A 87 -1.63 -3.79 -15.58
CA ASN A 87 -0.49 -3.19 -16.28
C ASN A 87 -0.20 -1.76 -15.78
N TRP A 88 -1.24 -0.95 -15.59
CA TRP A 88 -1.11 0.41 -15.05
C TRP A 88 -0.57 0.40 -13.63
N TRP A 89 -1.10 -0.46 -12.76
CA TRP A 89 -0.59 -0.62 -11.41
C TRP A 89 0.88 -1.03 -11.41
N LEU A 90 1.26 -1.99 -12.26
CA LEU A 90 2.65 -2.45 -12.33
C LEU A 90 3.59 -1.36 -12.85
N GLN A 91 3.14 -0.54 -13.82
CA GLN A 91 3.89 0.62 -14.30
C GLN A 91 4.06 1.69 -13.22
N GLU A 92 3.01 1.97 -12.43
CA GLU A 92 3.12 2.89 -11.29
C GLU A 92 4.15 2.37 -10.27
N LYS A 93 4.15 1.06 -9.99
CA LYS A 93 5.16 0.47 -9.09
C LYS A 93 6.56 0.50 -9.66
N LYS A 94 6.72 0.33 -10.99
CA LYS A 94 7.99 0.53 -11.68
C LYS A 94 8.49 1.94 -11.46
N ASP A 95 7.66 2.94 -11.76
CA ASP A 95 8.04 4.34 -11.67
C ASP A 95 8.39 4.75 -10.24
N LEU A 96 7.65 4.27 -9.24
CA LEU A 96 7.99 4.51 -7.83
C LEU A 96 9.32 3.85 -7.45
N PHE A 97 9.54 2.62 -7.88
CA PHE A 97 10.74 1.84 -7.53
C PHE A 97 12.01 2.34 -8.23
N THR A 98 11.90 2.77 -9.49
CA THR A 98 13.03 3.25 -10.31
C THR A 98 13.20 4.77 -10.26
N PHE A 99 12.37 5.45 -9.48
CA PHE A 99 12.25 6.90 -9.42
C PHE A 99 12.05 7.53 -10.81
N GLY A 100 11.08 7.03 -11.58
CA GLY A 100 10.80 7.47 -12.94
C GLY A 100 11.95 7.14 -13.90
N ASN A 101 12.56 5.96 -13.73
CA ASN A 101 13.75 5.49 -14.47
C ASN A 101 15.04 6.31 -14.24
N ASN A 102 15.05 7.23 -13.28
CA ASN A 102 16.26 7.98 -12.93
C ASN A 102 17.27 7.14 -12.14
N CYS A 103 16.84 6.01 -11.58
CA CYS A 103 17.70 5.12 -10.82
C CYS A 103 18.12 3.88 -11.63
N GLY A 104 19.30 3.93 -12.25
CA GLY A 104 19.80 2.87 -13.13
C GLY A 104 19.93 1.50 -12.45
N THR A 105 20.40 1.44 -11.20
CA THR A 105 20.54 0.18 -10.46
C THR A 105 19.18 -0.47 -10.19
N LYS A 106 18.18 0.32 -9.77
CA LYS A 106 16.81 -0.17 -9.55
C LYS A 106 16.15 -0.59 -10.85
N LEU A 107 16.34 0.19 -11.93
CA LEU A 107 15.81 -0.13 -13.24
C LEU A 107 16.34 -1.49 -13.74
N LYS A 108 17.64 -1.74 -13.66
CA LYS A 108 18.25 -3.03 -14.02
C LYS A 108 17.67 -4.17 -13.18
N LEU A 109 17.48 -3.95 -11.87
CA LEU A 109 16.92 -4.97 -10.99
C LEU A 109 15.46 -5.29 -11.36
N TRP A 110 14.67 -4.26 -11.67
CA TRP A 110 13.30 -4.42 -12.18
C TRP A 110 13.27 -5.24 -13.47
N GLU A 111 14.06 -4.84 -14.47
CA GLU A 111 14.13 -5.48 -15.79
C GLU A 111 14.61 -6.92 -15.74
N ASN A 112 15.41 -7.28 -14.73
CA ASN A 112 15.82 -8.67 -14.50
C ASN A 112 14.70 -9.50 -13.85
N LYS A 113 14.06 -8.97 -12.80
CA LYS A 113 13.19 -9.76 -11.92
C LYS A 113 11.73 -9.80 -12.37
N ILE A 114 11.14 -8.66 -12.74
CA ILE A 114 9.70 -8.56 -13.02
C ILE A 114 9.31 -9.25 -14.34
N PRO A 115 10.01 -9.05 -15.47
CA PRO A 115 9.69 -9.75 -16.71
C PRO A 115 9.76 -11.28 -16.59
N THR A 116 10.76 -11.78 -15.85
CA THR A 116 10.90 -13.22 -15.56
C THR A 116 9.67 -13.75 -14.81
N LEU A 117 9.26 -13.06 -13.73
CA LEU A 117 8.08 -13.42 -12.96
C LEU A 117 6.79 -13.35 -13.79
N TRP A 118 6.65 -12.32 -14.62
CA TRP A 118 5.51 -12.17 -15.54
C TRP A 118 5.42 -13.36 -16.50
N ASN A 119 6.54 -13.82 -17.06
CA ASN A 119 6.56 -14.94 -18.00
C ASN A 119 6.12 -16.25 -17.34
N MET A 120 6.54 -16.50 -16.10
CA MET A 120 6.07 -17.65 -15.31
C MET A 120 4.55 -17.60 -15.08
N LEU A 121 4.01 -16.41 -14.79
CA LEU A 121 2.57 -16.24 -14.60
C LEU A 121 1.79 -16.43 -15.91
N LYS A 122 2.33 -15.97 -17.05
CA LYS A 122 1.71 -16.14 -18.36
C LYS A 122 1.57 -17.60 -18.79
N SER A 123 2.54 -18.45 -18.46
CA SER A 123 2.47 -19.88 -18.82
C SER A 123 1.37 -20.61 -18.07
N ASP A 124 1.13 -20.22 -16.82
CA ASP A 124 0.30 -20.98 -15.89
C ASP A 124 -1.17 -20.55 -15.94
N TYR A 125 -1.44 -19.26 -16.12
CA TYR A 125 -2.79 -18.70 -16.14
C TYR A 125 -3.23 -18.34 -17.57
N THR A 126 -3.72 -19.35 -18.26
CA THR A 126 -4.15 -19.23 -19.66
C THR A 126 -5.66 -19.38 -19.84
N ILE A 127 -6.17 -18.74 -20.87
CA ILE A 127 -7.55 -18.87 -21.36
C ILE A 127 -7.57 -19.44 -22.77
N PHE A 128 -8.70 -20.01 -23.16
CA PHE A 128 -8.97 -20.40 -24.54
C PHE A 128 -9.73 -19.28 -25.24
N GLU A 129 -9.19 -18.77 -26.33
CA GLU A 129 -9.88 -17.84 -27.22
C GLU A 129 -9.70 -18.32 -28.66
N ASN A 130 -10.79 -18.48 -29.40
CA ASN A 130 -10.77 -18.98 -30.79
C ASN A 130 -9.95 -20.28 -30.97
N LYS A 131 -10.10 -21.23 -30.03
CA LYS A 131 -9.37 -22.50 -29.97
C LYS A 131 -7.85 -22.40 -29.69
N ASN A 132 -7.33 -21.20 -29.46
CA ASN A 132 -5.93 -20.99 -29.10
C ASN A 132 -5.79 -20.76 -27.59
N LYS A 133 -4.79 -21.43 -26.99
CA LYS A 133 -4.39 -21.18 -25.60
C LYS A 133 -3.53 -19.92 -25.57
N LYS A 134 -3.95 -18.92 -24.80
CA LYS A 134 -3.21 -17.66 -24.61
C LYS A 134 -3.22 -17.24 -23.14
N PRO A 135 -2.25 -16.45 -22.66
CA PRO A 135 -2.33 -15.88 -21.32
C PRO A 135 -3.58 -15.03 -21.17
N TRP A 136 -4.17 -15.01 -19.97
CA TRP A 136 -5.35 -14.18 -19.70
C TRP A 136 -5.03 -12.68 -19.76
N CYS A 137 -3.80 -12.32 -19.35
CA CYS A 137 -3.30 -10.96 -19.38
C CYS A 137 -1.90 -10.90 -20.00
N ASN A 138 -1.74 -9.96 -20.93
CA ASN A 138 -0.44 -9.66 -21.54
C ASN A 138 0.16 -8.39 -20.95
N ASN A 139 1.48 -8.37 -20.83
CA ASN A 139 2.21 -7.14 -20.59
C ASN A 139 1.98 -6.21 -21.78
N SER A 140 1.42 -5.04 -21.53
CA SER A 140 1.38 -3.92 -22.46
C SER A 140 2.38 -2.90 -21.94
N GLU A 141 3.57 -2.83 -22.55
CA GLU A 141 4.55 -1.82 -22.17
C GLU A 141 3.92 -0.44 -22.30
N LEU A 142 3.73 0.23 -21.16
CA LEU A 142 3.25 1.59 -21.09
C LEU A 142 4.48 2.49 -21.19
N ILE A 143 4.67 3.15 -22.32
CA ILE A 143 5.74 4.14 -22.51
C ILE A 143 5.31 5.45 -21.84
N ILE A 144 5.12 5.41 -20.54
CA ILE A 144 4.83 6.59 -19.73
C ILE A 144 6.12 6.88 -18.94
N LEU A 145 6.76 8.00 -19.27
CA LEU A 145 7.91 8.49 -18.52
C LEU A 145 7.41 9.50 -17.49
N THR A 146 7.48 9.12 -16.22
CA THR A 146 7.21 10.06 -15.12
C THR A 146 8.25 11.17 -15.12
N LYS A 147 7.79 12.41 -15.28
CA LYS A 147 8.62 13.62 -15.15
C LYS A 147 8.43 14.20 -13.76
N LEU A 148 9.52 14.30 -13.00
CA LEU A 148 9.49 14.89 -11.67
C LEU A 148 9.45 16.42 -11.77
N PRO A 149 8.74 17.11 -10.85
CA PRO A 149 8.77 18.56 -10.76
C PRO A 149 10.20 19.10 -10.58
N PRO A 150 10.52 20.29 -11.12
CA PRO A 150 11.79 20.96 -10.86
C PRO A 150 12.01 21.13 -9.35
N GLY A 151 13.17 20.72 -8.84
CA GLY A 151 13.53 20.82 -7.42
C GLY A 151 13.40 19.52 -6.62
N VAL A 152 12.78 18.47 -7.18
CA VAL A 152 12.88 17.12 -6.60
C VAL A 152 14.26 16.55 -6.94
N THR A 153 15.13 16.45 -5.95
CA THR A 153 16.45 15.81 -6.07
C THR A 153 16.39 14.39 -5.52
N LEU A 154 16.86 13.43 -6.31
CA LEU A 154 16.96 12.02 -5.91
C LEU A 154 18.44 11.72 -5.67
N THR A 155 18.86 11.84 -4.42
CA THR A 155 20.29 11.83 -4.09
C THR A 155 20.83 10.44 -3.75
N ASN A 156 19.98 9.49 -3.34
CA ASN A 156 20.43 8.15 -3.00
C ASN A 156 19.54 7.04 -3.55
N CYS A 157 20.11 6.29 -4.50
CA CYS A 157 19.49 5.13 -5.13
C CYS A 157 19.56 3.85 -4.29
N GLU A 158 20.46 3.79 -3.30
CA GLU A 158 20.92 2.54 -2.68
C GLU A 158 20.43 2.34 -1.24
N GLU A 159 19.85 3.36 -0.62
CA GLU A 159 19.45 3.39 0.80
C GLU A 159 18.30 2.45 1.21
N SER A 160 17.63 1.76 0.28
CA SER A 160 16.53 0.86 0.64
C SER A 160 16.97 -0.43 1.33
N ILE A 161 18.29 -0.69 1.39
CA ILE A 161 18.88 -1.75 2.19
C ILE A 161 19.52 -1.06 3.39
N SER A 162 18.93 -1.23 4.58
CA SER A 162 19.57 -0.77 5.81
C SER A 162 20.97 -1.34 5.87
N GLN A 163 21.98 -0.48 5.88
CA GLN A 163 23.30 -0.89 6.33
C GLN A 163 23.09 -1.26 7.80
N GLU A 164 23.20 -2.55 8.14
CA GLU A 164 23.24 -3.00 9.53
C GLU A 164 24.46 -2.35 10.17
N THR A 165 24.27 -1.15 10.70
CA THR A 165 25.20 -0.61 11.68
C THR A 165 24.77 -1.32 12.96
N TYR A 166 25.34 -2.51 13.18
CA TYR A 166 25.32 -3.12 14.50
C TYR A 166 25.94 -2.07 15.44
N SER A 167 25.10 -1.31 16.12
CA SER A 167 25.54 -0.75 17.38
C SER A 167 25.83 -1.96 18.25
N GLU A 168 27.06 -2.14 18.68
CA GLU A 168 27.43 -3.09 19.73
C GLU A 168 26.65 -2.71 21.00
N ALA A 169 25.37 -3.04 21.04
CA ALA A 169 24.55 -2.92 22.22
C ALA A 169 25.11 -3.95 23.20
N THR A 170 25.87 -3.45 24.17
CA THR A 170 26.40 -4.25 25.26
C THR A 170 25.22 -4.98 25.91
N LEU A 171 25.30 -6.31 25.97
CA LEU A 171 24.28 -7.16 26.56
C LEU A 171 23.91 -6.61 27.95
N PRO A 172 22.62 -6.31 28.25
CA PRO A 172 22.21 -6.00 29.60
C PRO A 172 22.56 -7.21 30.48
N LYS A 173 23.26 -6.96 31.58
CA LYS A 173 23.61 -8.00 32.57
C LYS A 173 22.32 -8.72 33.00
N GLU A 174 22.42 -10.04 33.03
CA GLU A 174 21.40 -10.99 33.44
C GLU A 174 20.67 -10.51 34.70
N ILE A 175 19.39 -10.15 34.57
CA ILE A 175 18.52 -9.88 35.72
C ILE A 175 18.01 -11.25 36.19
N THR A 176 18.40 -11.64 37.40
CA THR A 176 17.90 -12.82 38.10
C THR A 176 16.37 -12.77 38.17
N LYS A 177 15.72 -13.76 37.55
CA LYS A 177 14.28 -13.96 37.60
C LYS A 177 13.92 -14.59 38.95
N ASP A 178 13.33 -13.81 39.84
CA ASP A 178 12.43 -14.32 40.86
C ASP A 178 11.29 -13.31 41.06
N CYS A 179 10.31 -13.35 40.14
CA CYS A 179 9.03 -12.71 40.39
C CYS A 179 8.05 -13.81 40.82
N ILE A 180 7.77 -13.86 42.13
CA ILE A 180 6.60 -14.58 42.65
C ILE A 180 5.40 -13.65 42.45
N CYS A 181 4.43 -14.07 41.63
CA CYS A 181 3.16 -13.36 41.48
C CYS A 181 2.15 -13.92 42.50
N PRO A 182 1.77 -13.18 43.55
CA PRO A 182 0.61 -13.56 44.33
C PRO A 182 -0.67 -13.36 43.51
N GLU A 183 -1.57 -14.33 43.61
CA GLU A 183 -2.88 -14.35 42.97
C GLU A 183 -3.80 -13.26 43.55
N TYR A 184 -4.36 -12.44 42.64
CA TYR A 184 -5.52 -11.56 42.80
C TYR A 184 -5.56 -10.59 43.99
N GLU A 185 -5.01 -9.39 43.80
CA GLU A 185 -5.65 -8.17 44.30
C GLU A 185 -5.67 -7.09 43.20
N VAL A 186 -6.84 -6.48 42.99
CA VAL A 186 -7.06 -5.45 41.98
C VAL A 186 -6.25 -4.21 42.36
N PRO A 187 -5.38 -3.66 41.48
CA PRO A 187 -4.60 -2.48 41.83
C PRO A 187 -5.48 -1.23 41.93
N VAL A 188 -5.55 -0.63 43.12
CA VAL A 188 -6.00 0.75 43.30
C VAL A 188 -4.83 1.65 42.89
N CYS A 189 -5.01 2.44 41.82
CA CYS A 189 -4.00 3.39 41.37
C CYS A 189 -3.75 4.48 42.43
N PRO A 190 -2.51 4.65 42.94
CA PRO A 190 -2.14 5.82 43.72
C PRO A 190 -2.02 7.05 42.82
N GLN A 191 -2.58 8.17 43.26
CA GLN A 191 -2.31 9.49 42.67
C GLN A 191 -0.85 9.88 42.98
N ILE A 192 -0.05 10.10 41.94
CA ILE A 192 1.32 10.60 42.08
C ILE A 192 1.24 12.12 42.27
N THR A 193 1.63 12.59 43.45
CA THR A 193 1.96 13.99 43.71
C THR A 193 3.39 14.24 43.25
N ASP A 194 3.55 14.98 42.16
CA ASP A 194 4.85 15.36 41.61
C ASP A 194 5.41 16.57 42.38
N ASN A 195 6.43 16.32 43.20
CA ASN A 195 7.19 17.37 43.89
C ASN A 195 8.69 17.11 43.67
N THR A 196 9.23 17.46 42.51
CA THR A 196 10.66 17.87 42.43
C THR A 196 10.88 18.93 41.33
N PRO A 197 11.77 19.92 41.54
CA PRO A 197 11.77 21.16 40.76
C PRO A 197 12.44 21.08 39.40
N ASP A 198 11.80 21.78 38.47
CA ASP A 198 12.09 22.11 37.07
C ASP A 198 13.38 22.93 36.87
N ILE A 199 14.21 22.58 35.86
CA ILE A 199 14.99 23.56 35.08
C ILE A 199 14.95 23.16 33.58
N GLN A 200 13.90 23.63 32.91
CA GLN A 200 13.79 24.18 31.54
C GLN A 200 14.94 23.88 30.56
N THR A 201 14.67 23.47 29.31
CA THR A 201 13.98 24.34 28.36
C THR A 201 13.49 23.52 27.16
N THR A 202 12.18 23.31 26.96
CA THR A 202 11.63 23.18 25.61
C THR A 202 10.12 23.46 25.55
N ARG A 203 9.76 24.45 24.73
CA ARG A 203 8.49 24.67 24.01
C ARG A 203 7.18 24.32 24.74
N LYS A 204 6.52 25.37 25.24
CA LYS A 204 5.07 25.35 25.51
C LYS A 204 4.29 25.20 24.20
N ILE A 205 3.72 24.03 23.97
CA ILE A 205 2.53 23.89 23.11
C ILE A 205 1.35 24.26 24.00
N ALA A 206 0.75 25.42 23.76
CA ALA A 206 -0.49 25.80 24.42
C ALA A 206 -1.65 25.07 23.75
N VAL A 207 -2.16 24.03 24.41
CA VAL A 207 -3.47 23.45 24.10
C VAL A 207 -4.49 24.17 24.97
N THR A 208 -5.14 25.20 24.41
CA THR A 208 -6.32 25.82 25.00
C THR A 208 -7.57 25.12 24.45
N SER A 209 -8.05 24.12 25.17
CA SER A 209 -9.44 23.66 25.08
C SER A 209 -10.28 24.49 26.07
N GLY A 210 -11.20 25.29 25.55
CA GLY A 210 -12.10 26.09 26.40
C GLY A 210 -13.03 27.04 25.65
N LEU A 211 -14.28 26.59 25.49
CA LEU A 211 -15.53 27.36 25.31
C LEU A 211 -15.72 28.24 24.05
N THR A 212 -16.21 27.61 22.97
CA THR A 212 -17.01 28.28 21.93
C THR A 212 -18.50 28.29 22.30
N THR A 213 -18.91 29.20 23.19
CA THR A 213 -20.34 29.54 23.38
C THR A 213 -20.62 31.04 23.38
N ALA A 214 -19.73 31.85 22.79
CA ALA A 214 -19.97 33.28 22.53
C ALA A 214 -19.89 33.68 21.04
N GLY A 215 -19.78 32.71 20.12
CA GLY A 215 -19.64 32.96 18.67
C GLY A 215 -20.95 33.05 17.88
N THR A 216 -22.07 32.64 18.46
CA THR A 216 -23.37 32.56 17.76
C THR A 216 -24.22 33.83 17.88
N VAL A 217 -23.95 34.71 18.85
CA VAL A 217 -24.71 35.96 19.02
C VAL A 217 -24.17 37.08 18.10
N GLY A 218 -22.86 37.10 17.83
CA GLY A 218 -22.23 38.11 16.97
C GLY A 218 -22.60 37.98 15.49
N THR A 219 -22.76 36.76 14.98
CA THR A 219 -23.18 36.49 13.59
C THR A 219 -24.66 36.82 13.34
N LEU A 220 -25.54 36.60 14.33
CA LEU A 220 -26.95 36.99 14.26
C LEU A 220 -27.15 38.51 14.25
N LEU A 221 -26.34 39.27 15.01
CA LEU A 221 -26.39 40.74 15.01
C LEU A 221 -25.90 41.36 13.69
N LEU A 222 -24.92 40.74 13.02
CA LEU A 222 -24.44 41.19 11.71
C LEU A 222 -25.45 40.90 10.59
N LEU A 223 -26.11 39.73 10.62
CA LEU A 223 -27.18 39.40 9.66
C LEU A 223 -28.40 40.31 9.82
N TYR A 224 -28.80 40.62 11.06
CA TYR A 224 -29.93 41.52 11.32
C TYR A 224 -29.70 42.94 10.77
N LYS A 225 -28.46 43.44 10.84
CA LYS A 225 -28.10 44.79 10.36
C LYS A 225 -28.00 44.89 8.83
N VAL A 226 -27.75 43.78 8.14
CA VAL A 226 -27.70 43.70 6.67
C VAL A 226 -29.09 43.57 6.06
N ILE A 227 -30.01 42.86 6.73
CA ILE A 227 -31.37 42.65 6.22
C ILE A 227 -32.24 43.91 6.39
N ASN A 228 -32.07 44.69 7.46
CA ASN A 228 -32.89 45.88 7.75
C ASN A 228 -32.35 47.21 7.16
N LYS A 229 -31.52 47.15 6.12
CA LYS A 229 -30.99 48.35 5.44
C LYS A 229 -31.24 48.37 3.93
N GLN A 230 -32.41 47.88 3.52
CA GLN A 230 -33.04 48.14 2.22
C GLN A 230 -34.38 48.82 2.42
#